data_AF-A0A8J8BBA5-F1
#
_entry.id   AF-A0A8J8BBA5-F1
#
_cell.length_a   1.000
_cell.length_b   1.000
_cell.length_c   1.000
_cell.angle_alpha   90.00
_cell.angle_beta   90.00
_cell.angle_gamma   90.00
#
_symmetry.space_group_name_H-M   'P 1'
#
loop_
_entity.id
_entity.type
_entity.pdbx_description
1 polymer ?
#
loop_
_entity_poly.entity_id
_entity_poly.type
_entity_poly.pdbx_seq_one_letter_code
_entity_poly.pdbx_strand_id
1 'polypeptide(L)'
;MPPTEDVMPSDSAPTPRGSTLATRAQQALLDLAKARDRQRGEEEARAITAACKIAEQCTKQLLVADEVRRDLLNLGVTVGEPRRPDAAKARRHLRSLATRVTDPSLELTDRLTSKSLDEVWEVARRTAKAAERALYEAADGERQLLRPDDLGELVAPVTGSTAMAVNRLRRTLDQPAKDIAVGQLPTAVQRWRAGAREWEDIRNAAAETMSSLHPEVQTFLDAAASVQGAPWPLVTQAVREWLDQYENSDGYVMRRTHG
;
A
#
# COMPACT_ATOMS: atom_id res chain seq x y z
N MET A 1 59.39 -56.80 18.94
CA MET A 1 58.12 -56.21 18.47
C MET A 1 58.43 -54.86 17.83
N PRO A 2 58.25 -54.70 16.51
CA PRO A 2 58.14 -53.39 15.88
C PRO A 2 56.70 -52.84 16.04
N PRO A 3 56.49 -51.51 16.01
CA PRO A 3 55.16 -50.92 15.92
C PRO A 3 54.71 -50.71 14.47
N THR A 4 53.39 -50.66 14.36
CA THR A 4 52.48 -50.48 13.23
C THR A 4 52.75 -49.29 12.28
N GLU A 5 52.59 -49.57 10.99
CA GLU A 5 51.81 -48.82 9.96
C GLU A 5 50.56 -48.09 10.54
N ASP A 6 49.96 -47.04 9.97
CA ASP A 6 50.31 -45.99 8.98
C ASP A 6 49.24 -44.86 9.21
N VAL A 7 48.84 -43.84 8.42
CA VAL A 7 48.99 -43.42 7.01
C VAL A 7 49.13 -41.89 6.96
N MET A 8 49.94 -41.38 6.03
CA MET A 8 50.04 -39.95 5.67
C MET A 8 49.84 -39.75 4.15
N PRO A 9 49.43 -38.55 3.69
CA PRO A 9 48.79 -38.39 2.39
C PRO A 9 49.71 -38.69 1.20
N SER A 10 49.12 -39.34 0.18
CA SER A 10 49.83 -39.75 -1.03
C SER A 10 50.37 -38.55 -1.82
N ASP A 11 51.54 -38.75 -2.40
CA ASP A 11 52.41 -37.69 -2.87
C ASP A 11 51.88 -36.91 -4.07
N SER A 12 52.41 -35.69 -4.18
CA SER A 12 52.23 -34.78 -5.31
C SER A 12 52.50 -35.48 -6.65
N ALA A 13 51.51 -35.54 -7.54
CA ALA A 13 51.69 -36.11 -8.87
C ALA A 13 52.89 -35.45 -9.60
N PRO A 14 53.87 -36.22 -10.10
CA PRO A 14 55.14 -35.65 -10.54
C PRO A 14 54.99 -34.81 -11.79
N THR A 15 55.20 -33.50 -11.66
CA THR A 15 55.21 -32.57 -12.81
C THR A 15 56.31 -32.97 -13.80
N PRO A 16 56.00 -33.20 -15.09
CA PRO A 16 56.97 -33.69 -16.05
C PRO A 16 58.07 -32.66 -16.30
N ARG A 17 59.33 -33.06 -16.05
CA ARG A 17 60.55 -32.28 -16.28
C ARG A 17 60.83 -32.11 -17.78
N GLY A 18 60.03 -31.27 -18.44
CA GLY A 18 60.16 -30.97 -19.87
C GLY A 18 59.35 -29.76 -20.35
N SER A 19 58.44 -29.19 -19.55
CA SER A 19 57.69 -28.00 -19.95
C SER A 19 58.56 -26.73 -19.89
N THR A 20 58.75 -26.11 -21.06
CA THR A 20 59.43 -24.81 -21.17
C THR A 20 58.68 -23.74 -20.36
N LEU A 21 59.37 -22.67 -19.99
CA LEU A 21 58.75 -21.56 -19.24
C LEU A 21 57.60 -20.92 -20.05
N ALA A 22 57.73 -20.85 -21.37
CA ALA A 22 56.66 -20.44 -22.29
C ALA A 22 55.44 -21.37 -22.23
N THR A 23 55.63 -22.70 -22.22
CA THR A 23 54.53 -23.67 -22.10
C THR A 23 53.75 -23.48 -20.80
N ARG A 24 54.44 -23.22 -19.68
CA ARG A 24 53.79 -22.95 -18.39
C ARG A 24 53.07 -21.59 -18.36
N ALA A 25 53.63 -20.56 -19.00
CA ALA A 25 52.96 -19.27 -19.16
C ALA A 25 51.69 -19.38 -20.03
N GLN A 26 51.75 -20.12 -21.14
CA GLN A 26 50.60 -20.37 -22.01
C GLN A 26 49.49 -21.14 -21.30
N GLN A 27 49.82 -22.14 -20.49
CA GLN A 27 48.85 -22.85 -19.66
C GLN A 27 48.20 -21.91 -18.63
N ALA A 28 48.99 -21.08 -17.93
CA ALA A 28 48.47 -20.11 -16.97
C ALA A 28 47.53 -19.07 -17.62
N LEU A 29 47.82 -18.63 -18.86
CA LEU A 29 46.93 -17.76 -19.63
C LEU A 29 45.63 -18.46 -20.04
N LEU A 30 45.69 -19.74 -20.44
CA LEU A 30 44.50 -20.55 -20.76
C LEU A 30 43.63 -20.79 -19.52
N ASP A 31 44.23 -21.00 -18.35
CA ASP A 31 43.47 -21.23 -17.12
C ASP A 31 42.93 -19.91 -16.52
N LEU A 32 43.63 -18.78 -16.71
CA LEU A 32 43.08 -17.43 -16.49
C LEU A 32 41.89 -17.12 -17.41
N ALA A 33 41.96 -17.50 -18.70
CA ALA A 33 40.83 -17.36 -19.61
C ALA A 33 39.61 -18.18 -19.12
N LYS A 34 39.80 -19.48 -18.84
CA LYS A 34 38.74 -20.35 -18.26
C LYS A 34 38.21 -19.86 -16.91
N ALA A 35 39.00 -19.12 -16.13
CA ALA A 35 38.53 -18.52 -14.88
C ALA A 35 37.67 -17.28 -15.16
N ARG A 36 38.10 -16.41 -16.07
CA ARG A 36 37.35 -15.24 -16.55
C ARG A 36 36.02 -15.65 -17.19
N ASP A 37 36.01 -16.69 -18.02
CA ASP A 37 34.81 -17.19 -18.69
C ASP A 37 33.79 -17.77 -17.70
N ARG A 38 34.27 -18.46 -16.65
CA ARG A 38 33.39 -18.93 -15.54
C ARG A 38 32.83 -17.77 -14.73
N GLN A 39 33.65 -16.80 -14.35
CA GLN A 39 33.18 -15.60 -13.64
C GLN A 39 32.14 -14.83 -14.48
N ARG A 40 32.39 -14.67 -15.78
CA ARG A 40 31.43 -14.08 -16.74
C ARG A 40 30.10 -14.82 -16.75
N GLY A 41 30.13 -16.15 -16.83
CA GLY A 41 28.91 -16.98 -16.78
C GLY A 41 28.14 -16.85 -15.46
N GLU A 42 28.83 -16.73 -14.32
CA GLU A 42 28.18 -16.45 -13.03
C GLU A 42 27.55 -15.06 -12.99
N GLU A 43 28.24 -14.03 -13.49
CA GLU A 43 27.73 -12.65 -13.54
C GLU A 43 26.51 -12.54 -14.47
N GLU A 44 26.53 -13.19 -15.64
CA GLU A 44 25.39 -13.30 -16.55
C GLU A 44 24.21 -14.03 -15.89
N ALA A 45 24.44 -15.19 -15.24
CA ALA A 45 23.38 -15.93 -14.55
C ALA A 45 22.74 -15.12 -13.40
N ARG A 46 23.54 -14.36 -12.65
CA ARG A 46 23.05 -13.44 -11.61
C ARG A 46 22.22 -12.30 -12.21
N ALA A 47 22.67 -11.70 -13.31
CA ALA A 47 21.96 -10.63 -14.01
C ALA A 47 20.60 -11.09 -14.56
N ILE A 48 20.56 -12.27 -15.22
CA ILE A 48 19.31 -12.91 -15.68
C ILE A 48 18.35 -13.14 -14.50
N THR A 49 18.85 -13.72 -13.40
CA THR A 49 18.05 -14.00 -12.19
C THR A 49 17.47 -12.72 -11.59
N ALA A 50 18.22 -11.62 -11.58
CA ALA A 50 17.74 -10.33 -11.11
C ALA A 50 16.67 -9.74 -12.04
N ALA A 51 16.88 -9.78 -13.35
CA ALA A 51 15.93 -9.30 -14.36
C ALA A 51 14.59 -10.07 -14.30
N CYS A 52 14.64 -11.41 -14.18
CA CYS A 52 13.44 -12.24 -14.02
C CYS A 52 12.65 -11.86 -12.75
N LYS A 53 13.34 -11.70 -11.60
CA LYS A 53 12.69 -11.27 -10.35
C LYS A 53 12.02 -9.90 -10.46
N ILE A 54 12.65 -8.95 -11.16
CA ILE A 54 12.06 -7.62 -11.41
C ILE A 54 10.84 -7.72 -12.33
N ALA A 55 10.93 -8.51 -13.41
CA ALA A 55 9.83 -8.74 -14.33
C ALA A 55 8.62 -9.40 -13.64
N GLU A 56 8.87 -10.44 -12.84
CA GLU A 56 7.85 -11.10 -12.00
C GLU A 56 7.20 -10.12 -11.03
N GLN A 57 7.98 -9.31 -10.32
CA GLN A 57 7.45 -8.36 -9.34
C GLN A 57 6.56 -7.31 -10.02
N CYS A 58 7.03 -6.70 -11.13
CA CYS A 58 6.24 -5.73 -11.88
C CYS A 58 4.96 -6.36 -12.45
N THR A 59 5.03 -7.60 -12.92
CA THR A 59 3.87 -8.34 -13.44
C THR A 59 2.85 -8.63 -12.34
N LYS A 60 3.30 -9.10 -11.16
CA LYS A 60 2.44 -9.35 -10.00
C LYS A 60 1.77 -8.05 -9.51
N GLN A 61 2.49 -6.94 -9.46
CA GLN A 61 1.92 -5.62 -9.12
C GLN A 61 0.88 -5.15 -10.14
N LEU A 62 1.13 -5.31 -11.45
CA LEU A 62 0.19 -4.91 -12.49
C LEU A 62 -1.07 -5.79 -12.50
N LEU A 63 -0.95 -7.10 -12.26
CA LEU A 63 -2.11 -8.00 -12.15
C LEU A 63 -3.01 -7.61 -10.97
N VAL A 64 -2.43 -7.35 -9.78
CA VAL A 64 -3.18 -6.85 -8.61
C VAL A 64 -3.80 -5.48 -8.91
N ALA A 65 -3.10 -4.60 -9.63
CA ALA A 65 -3.64 -3.29 -9.99
C ALA A 65 -4.81 -3.38 -10.97
N ASP A 66 -4.77 -4.26 -11.98
CA ASP A 66 -5.88 -4.45 -12.94
C ASP A 66 -7.08 -5.20 -12.31
N GLU A 67 -6.83 -6.10 -11.35
CA GLU A 67 -7.88 -6.74 -10.54
C GLU A 67 -8.59 -5.71 -9.65
N VAL A 68 -7.84 -4.96 -8.83
CA VAL A 68 -8.38 -3.88 -7.99
C VAL A 68 -9.05 -2.79 -8.82
N ARG A 69 -8.53 -2.46 -10.01
CA ARG A 69 -9.18 -1.53 -10.95
C ARG A 69 -10.55 -2.05 -11.37
N ARG A 70 -10.67 -3.34 -11.71
CA ARG A 70 -11.94 -3.96 -12.08
C ARG A 70 -12.94 -3.91 -10.92
N ASP A 71 -12.50 -4.21 -9.71
CA ASP A 71 -13.38 -4.24 -8.54
C ASP A 71 -13.83 -2.83 -8.11
N LEU A 72 -12.95 -1.83 -8.19
CA LEU A 72 -13.34 -0.43 -8.01
C LEU A 72 -14.33 0.04 -9.07
N LEU A 73 -14.14 -0.34 -10.35
CA LEU A 73 -15.10 -0.04 -11.43
C LEU A 73 -16.43 -0.80 -11.25
N ASN A 74 -16.42 -2.03 -10.75
CA ASN A 74 -17.62 -2.80 -10.39
C ASN A 74 -18.39 -2.14 -9.22
N LEU A 75 -17.68 -1.45 -8.33
CA LEU A 75 -18.26 -0.59 -7.30
C LEU A 75 -18.71 0.78 -7.85
N GLY A 76 -18.46 1.11 -9.12
CA GLY A 76 -18.78 2.40 -9.74
C GLY A 76 -17.78 3.52 -9.45
N VAL A 77 -16.64 3.22 -8.81
CA VAL A 77 -15.58 4.19 -8.55
C VAL A 77 -14.81 4.47 -9.84
N THR A 78 -14.73 5.75 -10.23
CA THR A 78 -14.07 6.14 -11.49
C THR A 78 -12.54 6.13 -11.35
N VAL A 79 -11.89 5.09 -11.87
CA VAL A 79 -10.42 4.99 -11.91
C VAL A 79 -9.87 5.64 -13.19
N GLY A 80 -9.20 6.78 -13.04
CA GLY A 80 -8.54 7.49 -14.14
C GLY A 80 -7.40 6.69 -14.77
N GLU A 81 -7.12 6.94 -16.06
CA GLU A 81 -6.02 6.25 -16.74
C GLU A 81 -4.64 6.69 -16.23
N PRO A 82 -3.71 5.76 -15.95
CA PRO A 82 -2.35 6.10 -15.55
C PRO A 82 -1.61 6.74 -16.73
N ARG A 83 -1.46 8.07 -16.71
CA ARG A 83 -0.83 8.84 -17.80
C ARG A 83 0.64 8.43 -18.00
N ARG A 84 1.02 8.03 -19.22
CA ARG A 84 2.38 7.56 -19.59
C ARG A 84 2.90 8.13 -20.92
N PRO A 85 3.67 9.23 -20.94
CA PRO A 85 4.41 9.63 -22.14
C PRO A 85 5.43 8.55 -22.56
N ASP A 86 6.15 7.96 -21.60
CA ASP A 86 7.28 7.06 -21.88
C ASP A 86 6.89 5.63 -22.30
N ALA A 87 5.63 5.21 -22.12
CA ALA A 87 5.21 3.82 -22.39
C ALA A 87 5.24 3.46 -23.88
N ALA A 88 5.27 4.44 -24.79
CA ALA A 88 5.55 4.21 -26.20
C ALA A 88 7.05 3.99 -26.46
N LYS A 89 7.92 4.77 -25.80
CA LYS A 89 9.39 4.63 -25.87
C LYS A 89 9.83 3.27 -25.31
N ALA A 90 9.39 2.92 -24.10
CA ALA A 90 9.74 1.64 -23.47
C ALA A 90 9.26 0.42 -24.28
N ARG A 91 8.07 0.47 -24.89
CA ARG A 91 7.61 -0.60 -25.80
C ARG A 91 8.47 -0.74 -27.07
N ARG A 92 9.10 0.33 -27.56
CA ARG A 92 10.11 0.24 -28.65
C ARG A 92 11.41 -0.39 -28.16
N HIS A 93 11.91 -0.01 -26.97
CA HIS A 93 13.12 -0.63 -26.40
C HIS A 93 12.92 -2.11 -26.08
N LEU A 94 11.80 -2.51 -25.47
CA LEU A 94 11.46 -3.92 -25.23
C LEU A 94 11.50 -4.76 -26.51
N ARG A 95 10.92 -4.28 -27.61
CA ARG A 95 11.01 -4.97 -28.92
C ARG A 95 12.45 -5.07 -29.41
N SER A 96 13.19 -3.95 -29.41
CA SER A 96 14.59 -3.95 -29.84
C SER A 96 15.48 -4.85 -28.98
N LEU A 97 15.18 -5.00 -27.70
CA LEU A 97 15.89 -5.91 -26.79
C LEU A 97 15.52 -7.36 -27.06
N ALA A 98 14.24 -7.68 -27.23
CA ALA A 98 13.82 -9.03 -27.61
C ALA A 98 14.54 -9.50 -28.89
N THR A 99 14.61 -8.65 -29.93
CA THR A 99 15.34 -8.95 -31.17
C THR A 99 16.84 -9.16 -30.95
N ARG A 100 17.50 -8.36 -30.10
CA ARG A 100 18.94 -8.52 -29.78
C ARG A 100 19.24 -9.74 -28.92
N VAL A 101 18.35 -10.07 -27.98
CA VAL A 101 18.51 -11.27 -27.13
C VAL A 101 18.44 -12.54 -27.99
N THR A 102 17.57 -12.57 -28.99
CA THR A 102 17.47 -13.67 -29.96
C THR A 102 18.58 -13.73 -31.02
N ASP A 103 19.38 -12.67 -31.19
CA ASP A 103 20.48 -12.64 -32.17
C ASP A 103 21.70 -13.42 -31.64
N PRO A 104 22.08 -14.56 -32.25
CA PRO A 104 23.18 -15.38 -31.74
C PRO A 104 24.57 -14.73 -31.88
N SER A 105 24.72 -13.66 -32.67
CA SER A 105 26.03 -13.06 -33.00
C SER A 105 26.59 -12.09 -31.95
N LEU A 106 25.77 -11.60 -31.02
CA LEU A 106 26.17 -10.65 -29.96
C LEU A 106 26.64 -11.39 -28.70
N GLU A 107 27.60 -10.85 -27.95
CA GLU A 107 27.97 -11.43 -26.64
C GLU A 107 26.81 -11.29 -25.63
N LEU A 108 26.55 -12.34 -24.84
CA LEU A 108 25.32 -12.43 -24.04
C LEU A 108 25.27 -11.40 -22.90
N THR A 109 26.43 -11.01 -22.37
CA THR A 109 26.61 -9.84 -21.50
C THR A 109 26.13 -8.56 -22.18
N ASP A 110 26.58 -8.25 -23.40
CA ASP A 110 26.19 -7.03 -24.13
C ASP A 110 24.70 -7.01 -24.53
N ARG A 111 24.09 -8.19 -24.71
CA ARG A 111 22.62 -8.32 -24.85
C ARG A 111 21.86 -7.91 -23.58
N LEU A 112 22.48 -8.01 -22.40
CA LEU A 112 21.82 -7.92 -21.08
C LEU A 112 22.28 -6.77 -20.17
N THR A 113 23.49 -6.23 -20.34
CA THR A 113 24.04 -5.14 -19.51
C THR A 113 23.77 -3.74 -20.09
N SER A 114 23.15 -3.66 -21.27
CA SER A 114 22.91 -2.37 -21.91
C SER A 114 21.97 -1.49 -21.05
N LYS A 115 22.29 -0.19 -20.94
CA LYS A 115 21.45 0.84 -20.27
C LYS A 115 19.98 0.83 -20.70
N SER A 116 19.68 0.30 -21.90
CA SER A 116 18.30 0.18 -22.39
C SER A 116 17.44 -0.83 -21.63
N LEU A 117 18.04 -1.81 -20.93
CA LEU A 117 17.31 -2.69 -20.00
C LEU A 117 16.94 -1.95 -18.71
N ASP A 118 17.87 -1.17 -18.14
CA ASP A 118 17.58 -0.34 -16.97
C ASP A 118 16.51 0.71 -17.27
N GLU A 119 16.57 1.38 -18.43
CA GLU A 119 15.50 2.28 -18.89
C GLU A 119 14.14 1.56 -19.03
N VAL A 120 14.13 0.32 -19.52
CA VAL A 120 12.92 -0.50 -19.63
C VAL A 120 12.36 -0.90 -18.27
N TRP A 121 13.21 -1.40 -17.36
CA TRP A 121 12.79 -1.82 -16.02
C TRP A 121 12.34 -0.65 -15.17
N GLU A 122 12.99 0.51 -15.30
CA GLU A 122 12.59 1.74 -14.61
C GLU A 122 11.25 2.28 -15.14
N VAL A 123 11.01 2.25 -16.47
CA VAL A 123 9.67 2.59 -16.99
C VAL A 123 8.62 1.56 -16.57
N ALA A 124 8.94 0.26 -16.50
CA ALA A 124 8.02 -0.77 -15.99
C ALA A 124 7.66 -0.56 -14.51
N ARG A 125 8.67 -0.34 -13.65
CA ARG A 125 8.48 0.00 -12.22
C ARG A 125 7.67 1.29 -12.03
N ARG A 126 7.99 2.34 -12.80
CA ARG A 126 7.18 3.57 -12.83
C ARG A 126 5.75 3.26 -13.26
N THR A 127 5.56 2.38 -14.24
CA THR A 127 4.25 1.97 -14.79
C THR A 127 3.37 1.32 -13.72
N ALA A 128 3.89 0.36 -12.96
CA ALA A 128 3.20 -0.20 -11.80
C ALA A 128 2.88 0.90 -10.75
N LYS A 129 3.88 1.64 -10.28
CA LYS A 129 3.74 2.63 -9.18
C LYS A 129 2.68 3.71 -9.37
N ALA A 130 2.36 4.09 -10.62
CA ALA A 130 1.27 5.06 -10.88
C ALA A 130 0.01 4.46 -11.51
N ALA A 131 -0.04 3.13 -11.73
CA ALA A 131 -1.31 2.41 -11.70
C ALA A 131 -1.77 2.32 -10.23
N GLU A 132 -0.90 1.88 -9.31
CA GLU A 132 -1.15 1.88 -7.85
C GLU A 132 -1.58 3.27 -7.36
N ARG A 133 -0.86 4.35 -7.74
CA ARG A 133 -1.25 5.73 -7.40
C ARG A 133 -2.64 6.12 -7.91
N ALA A 134 -3.00 5.75 -9.14
CA ALA A 134 -4.33 6.07 -9.69
C ALA A 134 -5.46 5.34 -8.93
N LEU A 135 -5.20 4.14 -8.41
CA LEU A 135 -6.13 3.41 -7.55
C LEU A 135 -6.25 4.08 -6.17
N TYR A 136 -5.14 4.54 -5.58
CA TYR A 136 -5.17 5.31 -4.33
C TYR A 136 -5.89 6.65 -4.49
N GLU A 137 -5.65 7.39 -5.58
CA GLU A 137 -6.31 8.67 -5.86
C GLU A 137 -7.81 8.50 -6.11
N ALA A 138 -8.22 7.44 -6.83
CA ALA A 138 -9.64 7.12 -7.04
C ALA A 138 -10.33 6.67 -5.73
N ALA A 139 -9.68 5.82 -4.94
CA ALA A 139 -10.22 5.34 -3.66
C ALA A 139 -10.30 6.44 -2.60
N ASP A 140 -9.32 7.35 -2.52
CA ASP A 140 -9.41 8.48 -1.58
C ASP A 140 -10.39 9.56 -2.05
N GLY A 141 -10.57 9.75 -3.36
CA GLY A 141 -11.64 10.59 -3.91
C GLY A 141 -13.03 10.06 -3.55
N GLU A 142 -13.26 8.76 -3.70
CA GLU A 142 -14.48 8.08 -3.24
C GLU A 142 -14.67 8.23 -1.72
N ARG A 143 -13.60 8.04 -0.92
CA ARG A 143 -13.63 8.26 0.55
C ARG A 143 -14.02 9.70 0.91
N GLN A 144 -13.52 10.69 0.18
CA GLN A 144 -13.85 12.11 0.40
C GLN A 144 -15.31 12.41 0.03
N LEU A 145 -15.83 11.84 -1.06
CA LEU A 145 -17.25 11.97 -1.43
C LEU A 145 -18.21 11.28 -0.46
N LEU A 146 -17.76 10.22 0.23
CA LEU A 146 -18.51 9.48 1.23
C LEU A 146 -18.35 10.03 2.66
N ARG A 147 -17.50 11.04 2.87
CA ARG A 147 -17.23 11.62 4.19
C ARG A 147 -18.25 12.73 4.47
N PRO A 148 -19.17 12.56 5.43
CA PRO A 148 -20.12 13.59 5.79
C PRO A 148 -19.39 14.80 6.38
N ASP A 149 -19.79 16.01 6.00
CA ASP A 149 -19.22 17.26 6.54
C ASP A 149 -19.47 17.40 8.04
N ASP A 150 -20.64 16.92 8.50
CA ASP A 150 -21.11 16.93 9.90
C ASP A 150 -20.49 15.83 10.79
N LEU A 151 -19.70 14.90 10.24
CA LEU A 151 -19.04 13.82 11.02
C LEU A 151 -18.04 14.35 12.08
N GLY A 152 -17.68 15.63 12.00
CA GLY A 152 -16.89 16.33 13.00
C GLY A 152 -17.69 16.93 14.16
N GLU A 153 -19.01 17.04 14.02
CA GLU A 153 -19.90 17.74 14.96
C GLU A 153 -20.44 16.78 16.04
N LEU A 154 -20.89 17.34 17.16
CA LEU A 154 -21.54 16.58 18.23
C LEU A 154 -23.03 16.44 17.90
N VAL A 155 -23.42 15.27 17.40
CA VAL A 155 -24.85 14.92 17.33
C VAL A 155 -25.43 14.89 18.74
N ALA A 156 -26.70 15.28 18.89
CA ALA A 156 -27.47 15.15 20.12
C ALA A 156 -28.88 14.61 19.82
N PRO A 157 -29.51 13.86 20.75
CA PRO A 157 -28.92 13.30 21.96
C PRO A 157 -27.97 12.13 21.65
N VAL A 158 -26.74 12.17 22.19
CA VAL A 158 -25.76 11.08 22.04
C VAL A 158 -25.46 10.46 23.39
N THR A 159 -25.97 9.24 23.58
CA THR A 159 -25.64 8.34 24.68
C THR A 159 -24.26 7.70 24.48
N GLY A 160 -23.65 7.18 25.55
CA GLY A 160 -22.27 6.65 25.52
C GLY A 160 -22.01 5.55 24.48
N SER A 161 -22.98 4.70 24.18
CA SER A 161 -22.90 3.67 23.12
C SER A 161 -22.81 4.31 21.73
N THR A 162 -23.67 5.29 21.45
CA THR A 162 -23.69 6.09 20.22
C THR A 162 -22.38 6.86 20.05
N ALA A 163 -21.86 7.46 21.12
CA ALA A 163 -20.56 8.15 21.09
C ALA A 163 -19.40 7.22 20.68
N MET A 164 -19.41 5.95 21.10
CA MET A 164 -18.43 4.96 20.67
C MET A 164 -18.60 4.53 19.21
N ALA A 165 -19.84 4.44 18.71
CA ALA A 165 -20.11 4.16 17.29
C ALA A 165 -19.60 5.30 16.39
N VAL A 166 -19.96 6.55 16.69
CA VAL A 166 -19.50 7.73 15.93
C VAL A 166 -17.97 7.85 15.92
N ASN A 167 -17.30 7.60 17.06
CA ASN A 167 -15.83 7.57 17.10
C ASN A 167 -15.21 6.43 16.27
N ARG A 168 -15.90 5.29 16.11
CA ARG A 168 -15.48 4.20 15.21
C ARG A 168 -15.66 4.62 13.75
N LEU A 169 -16.82 5.18 13.39
CA LEU A 169 -17.12 5.69 12.05
C LEU A 169 -16.10 6.74 11.60
N ARG A 170 -15.80 7.72 12.46
CA ARG A 170 -14.80 8.75 12.16
C ARG A 170 -13.43 8.14 11.90
N ARG A 171 -12.97 7.17 12.70
CA ARG A 171 -11.70 6.44 12.45
C ARG A 171 -11.71 5.67 11.13
N THR A 172 -12.86 5.12 10.71
CA THR A 172 -12.98 4.40 9.44
C THR A 172 -12.97 5.34 8.24
N LEU A 173 -13.74 6.44 8.29
CA LEU A 173 -13.88 7.41 7.19
C LEU A 173 -12.67 8.37 7.08
N ASP A 174 -11.95 8.63 8.17
CA ASP A 174 -10.70 9.40 8.15
C ASP A 174 -9.46 8.58 7.75
N GLN A 175 -9.52 7.23 7.71
CA GLN A 175 -8.38 6.40 7.28
C GLN A 175 -8.08 6.65 5.79
N PRO A 176 -6.94 7.26 5.42
CA PRO A 176 -6.66 7.61 4.03
C PRO A 176 -6.27 6.38 3.22
N ALA A 177 -6.64 6.35 1.93
CA ALA A 177 -6.45 5.18 1.08
C ALA A 177 -4.98 4.71 1.00
N LYS A 178 -4.03 5.64 1.08
CA LYS A 178 -2.57 5.39 1.03
C LYS A 178 -2.06 4.47 2.16
N ASP A 179 -2.76 4.42 3.29
CA ASP A 179 -2.35 3.65 4.49
C ASP A 179 -2.94 2.21 4.45
N ILE A 180 -3.54 1.83 3.32
CA ILE A 180 -4.18 0.54 3.06
C ILE A 180 -3.42 -0.15 1.93
N ALA A 181 -3.23 -1.47 1.97
CA ALA A 181 -2.61 -2.19 0.85
C ALA A 181 -3.49 -2.14 -0.41
N VAL A 182 -2.90 -1.98 -1.60
CA VAL A 182 -3.62 -1.87 -2.90
C VAL A 182 -4.70 -2.94 -3.05
N GLY A 183 -4.35 -4.21 -2.81
CA GLY A 183 -5.25 -5.37 -2.85
C GLY A 183 -6.35 -5.42 -1.78
N GLN A 184 -6.52 -4.37 -0.98
CA GLN A 184 -7.58 -4.21 0.02
C GLN A 184 -8.41 -2.93 -0.20
N LEU A 185 -8.10 -2.12 -1.22
CA LEU A 185 -8.85 -0.90 -1.55
C LEU A 185 -10.34 -1.15 -1.87
N PRO A 186 -10.75 -2.21 -2.59
CA PRO A 186 -12.18 -2.46 -2.83
C PRO A 186 -12.94 -2.73 -1.52
N THR A 187 -12.34 -3.53 -0.63
CA THR A 187 -12.87 -3.81 0.71
C THR A 187 -12.91 -2.55 1.58
N ALA A 188 -11.94 -1.64 1.46
CA ALA A 188 -11.93 -0.36 2.16
C ALA A 188 -13.07 0.56 1.68
N VAL A 189 -13.27 0.67 0.36
CA VAL A 189 -14.40 1.43 -0.22
C VAL A 189 -15.74 0.88 0.26
N GLN A 190 -15.90 -0.45 0.33
CA GLN A 190 -17.11 -1.05 0.89
C GLN A 190 -17.33 -0.69 2.37
N ARG A 191 -16.26 -0.64 3.19
CA ARG A 191 -16.35 -0.20 4.60
C ARG A 191 -16.68 1.29 4.72
N TRP A 192 -16.11 2.15 3.88
CA TRP A 192 -16.47 3.58 3.86
C TRP A 192 -17.93 3.78 3.48
N ARG A 193 -18.44 3.07 2.46
CA ARG A 193 -19.85 3.11 2.07
C ARG A 193 -20.79 2.56 3.15
N ALA A 194 -20.37 1.53 3.89
CA ALA A 194 -21.12 1.02 5.04
C ALA A 194 -21.16 2.06 6.17
N GLY A 195 -20.01 2.64 6.53
CA GLY A 195 -19.92 3.65 7.60
C GLY A 195 -20.64 4.97 7.28
N ALA A 196 -20.68 5.37 6.00
CA ALA A 196 -21.47 6.53 5.57
C ALA A 196 -22.99 6.29 5.72
N ARG A 197 -23.46 5.05 5.54
CA ARG A 197 -24.87 4.67 5.80
C ARG A 197 -25.15 4.57 7.30
N GLU A 198 -24.27 3.92 8.06
CA GLU A 198 -24.37 3.82 9.52
C GLU A 198 -24.41 5.22 10.19
N TRP A 199 -23.72 6.22 9.62
CA TRP A 199 -23.85 7.62 10.03
C TRP A 199 -25.23 8.21 9.72
N GLU A 200 -25.75 7.99 8.52
CA GLU A 200 -27.09 8.45 8.12
C GLU A 200 -28.18 7.81 9.00
N ASP A 201 -28.07 6.51 9.29
CA ASP A 201 -28.96 5.79 10.21
C ASP A 201 -28.90 6.39 11.64
N ILE A 202 -27.69 6.68 12.15
CA ILE A 202 -27.49 7.35 13.44
C ILE A 202 -28.08 8.78 13.44
N ARG A 203 -27.88 9.57 12.37
CA ARG A 203 -28.41 10.93 12.26
C ARG A 203 -29.93 10.93 12.27
N ASN A 204 -30.57 10.03 11.53
CA ASN A 204 -32.02 9.91 11.49
C ASN A 204 -32.58 9.47 12.85
N ALA A 205 -32.00 8.46 13.49
CA ALA A 205 -32.40 8.03 14.84
C ALA A 205 -32.24 9.14 15.89
N ALA A 206 -31.17 9.95 15.81
CA ALA A 206 -30.97 11.09 16.69
C ALA A 206 -32.00 12.20 16.43
N ALA A 207 -32.33 12.50 15.17
CA ALA A 207 -33.33 13.49 14.79
C ALA A 207 -34.75 13.07 15.19
N GLU A 208 -35.14 11.81 14.99
CA GLU A 208 -36.39 11.24 15.50
C GLU A 208 -36.46 11.35 17.02
N THR A 209 -35.39 10.96 17.73
CA THR A 209 -35.31 11.08 19.19
C THR A 209 -35.49 12.52 19.63
N MET A 210 -34.71 13.46 19.05
CA MET A 210 -34.78 14.89 19.35
C MET A 210 -36.21 15.44 19.17
N SER A 211 -36.88 15.08 18.07
CA SER A 211 -38.25 15.54 17.76
C SER A 211 -39.30 15.12 18.81
N SER A 212 -39.03 14.06 19.58
CA SER A 212 -39.90 13.57 20.66
C SER A 212 -39.66 14.25 22.02
N LEU A 213 -38.57 15.00 22.17
CA LEU A 213 -38.20 15.67 23.43
C LEU A 213 -38.98 16.96 23.65
N HIS A 214 -39.06 17.42 24.91
CA HIS A 214 -39.65 18.71 25.25
C HIS A 214 -38.83 19.87 24.61
N PRO A 215 -39.43 20.96 24.10
CA PRO A 215 -38.70 22.01 23.38
C PRO A 215 -37.55 22.68 24.16
N GLU A 216 -37.68 22.77 25.49
CA GLU A 216 -36.59 23.25 26.37
C GLU A 216 -35.39 22.31 26.37
N VAL A 217 -35.63 20.98 26.28
CA VAL A 217 -34.59 19.94 26.19
C VAL A 217 -33.94 19.97 24.81
N GLN A 218 -34.70 20.13 23.74
CA GLN A 218 -34.15 20.33 22.38
C GLN A 218 -33.21 21.54 22.36
N THR A 219 -33.68 22.70 22.87
CA THR A 219 -32.91 23.94 22.95
C THR A 219 -31.63 23.79 23.79
N PHE A 220 -31.69 23.05 24.90
CA PHE A 220 -30.51 22.71 25.71
C PHE A 220 -29.53 21.81 24.96
N LEU A 221 -30.01 20.80 24.25
CA LEU A 221 -29.17 19.84 23.52
C LEU A 221 -28.49 20.46 22.31
N ASP A 222 -29.19 21.29 21.52
CA ASP A 222 -28.60 22.04 20.41
C ASP A 222 -27.48 22.97 20.91
N ALA A 223 -27.70 23.65 22.05
CA ALA A 223 -26.67 24.47 22.68
C ALA A 223 -25.51 23.61 23.24
N ALA A 224 -25.79 22.42 23.77
CA ALA A 224 -24.79 21.49 24.30
C ALA A 224 -23.91 20.84 23.21
N ALA A 225 -24.47 20.62 22.02
CA ALA A 225 -23.77 20.18 20.83
C ALA A 225 -22.77 21.22 20.30
N SER A 226 -23.03 22.52 20.54
CA SER A 226 -22.17 23.60 20.10
C SER A 226 -20.80 23.60 20.78
N VAL A 227 -19.79 24.17 20.11
CA VAL A 227 -18.42 24.35 20.64
C VAL A 227 -18.38 25.14 21.96
N GLN A 228 -19.41 25.94 22.25
CA GLN A 228 -19.54 26.74 23.47
C GLN A 228 -20.17 25.95 24.63
N GLY A 229 -20.95 24.91 24.33
CA GLY A 229 -21.77 24.17 25.27
C GLY A 229 -23.01 24.94 25.74
N ALA A 230 -23.95 24.24 26.39
CA ALA A 230 -25.18 24.85 26.86
C ALA A 230 -24.93 25.83 28.04
N PRO A 231 -25.34 27.10 27.93
CA PRO A 231 -25.23 28.05 29.03
C PRO A 231 -26.24 27.71 30.15
N TRP A 232 -25.82 27.90 31.40
CA TRP A 232 -26.59 27.50 32.60
C TRP A 232 -28.07 27.93 32.65
N PRO A 233 -28.51 29.09 32.09
CA PRO A 233 -29.94 29.44 32.03
C PRO A 233 -30.83 28.45 31.26
N LEU A 234 -30.28 27.62 30.37
CA LEU A 234 -31.03 26.56 29.68
C LEU A 234 -31.29 25.33 30.55
N VAL A 235 -30.73 25.26 31.77
CA VAL A 235 -30.97 24.14 32.71
C VAL A 235 -32.31 24.37 33.45
N THR A 236 -33.40 24.34 32.69
CA THR A 236 -34.79 24.52 33.16
C THR A 236 -35.24 23.36 34.06
N GLN A 237 -36.51 23.38 34.51
CA GLN A 237 -37.09 22.24 35.21
C GLN A 237 -37.21 21.01 34.30
N ALA A 238 -37.75 21.16 33.08
CA ALA A 238 -37.89 20.04 32.14
C ALA A 238 -36.53 19.43 31.74
N VAL A 239 -35.47 20.25 31.65
CA VAL A 239 -34.10 19.77 31.40
C VAL A 239 -33.54 18.95 32.57
N ARG A 240 -33.87 19.30 33.82
CA ARG A 240 -33.47 18.50 35.00
C ARG A 240 -34.26 17.20 35.07
N GLU A 241 -35.58 17.27 34.92
CA GLU A 241 -36.46 16.10 34.88
C GLU A 241 -36.14 15.13 33.73
N TRP A 242 -35.52 15.62 32.65
CA TRP A 242 -34.95 14.80 31.58
C TRP A 242 -33.59 14.22 31.93
N LEU A 243 -32.64 15.01 32.48
CA LEU A 243 -31.30 14.56 32.88
C LEU A 243 -31.32 13.56 34.07
N ASP A 244 -32.28 13.70 34.97
CA ASP A 244 -32.47 12.82 36.14
C ASP A 244 -33.02 11.44 35.75
N GLN A 245 -33.47 11.26 34.49
CA GLN A 245 -33.72 9.94 33.92
C GLN A 245 -32.37 9.28 33.59
N TYR A 246 -32.16 8.08 34.16
CA TYR A 246 -30.85 7.43 34.32
C TYR A 246 -30.04 7.18 33.04
N GLU A 247 -30.63 7.30 31.85
CA GLU A 247 -29.99 7.08 30.55
C GLU A 247 -29.53 8.39 29.86
N ASN A 248 -29.99 9.56 30.34
CA ASN A 248 -29.82 10.85 29.66
C ASN A 248 -28.66 11.71 30.18
N SER A 249 -28.16 11.44 31.39
CA SER A 249 -27.07 12.22 32.01
C SER A 249 -25.66 11.79 31.55
N ASP A 250 -25.54 10.60 30.95
CA ASP A 250 -24.26 9.96 30.59
C ASP A 250 -23.66 10.56 29.28
N GLY A 251 -23.16 11.80 29.39
CA GLY A 251 -22.45 12.50 28.31
C GLY A 251 -22.22 14.02 28.53
N TYR A 252 -23.05 14.69 29.34
CA TYR A 252 -23.13 16.15 29.35
C TYR A 252 -22.37 16.81 30.52
N VAL A 253 -21.24 17.45 30.23
CA VAL A 253 -20.44 18.19 31.23
C VAL A 253 -20.95 19.63 31.37
N MET A 254 -21.85 19.86 32.32
CA MET A 254 -22.34 21.22 32.62
C MET A 254 -21.22 22.13 33.17
N ARG A 255 -20.92 23.22 32.45
CA ARG A 255 -19.95 24.24 32.87
C ARG A 255 -20.67 25.42 33.53
N ARG A 256 -20.29 25.75 34.76
CA ARG A 256 -20.64 27.04 35.37
C ARG A 256 -19.74 28.13 34.81
N THR A 257 -20.28 28.95 33.91
CA THR A 257 -19.69 30.24 33.57
C THR A 257 -19.81 31.18 34.77
N HIS A 258 -18.70 31.44 35.46
CA HIS A 258 -18.62 32.58 36.38
C HIS A 258 -18.60 33.87 35.56
N GLY A 259 -19.57 34.74 35.85
CA GLY A 259 -19.52 36.17 35.52
C GLY A 259 -19.02 36.96 36.73
#